data_AF-A0A939GP60-F1
#
_entry.id   AF-A0A939GP60-F1
#
_cell.length_a   1.000
_cell.length_b   1.000
_cell.length_c   1.000
_cell.angle_alpha   90.00
_cell.angle_beta   90.00
_cell.angle_gamma   90.00
#
_symmetry.space_group_name_H-M   'P 1'
#
loop_
_entity.id
_entity.type
_entity.pdbx_description
1 polymer ?
#
loop_
_entity_poly.entity_id
_entity_poly.type
_entity_poly.pdbx_seq_one_letter_code
_entity_poly.pdbx_strand_id
1 'polypeptide(L)'
;MAKRTKFIKLLERRGLTQEKFVELVENAWSNISGRKLSRQAVSAWLNGHAVPKFSPAEVLAVIEILECTLTELALAFPHEDNS
;
A
#
# COMPACT_ATOMS: atom_id res chain seq x y z
N MET A 1 -20.52 1.07 6.33
CA MET A 1 -19.62 2.09 5.75
C MET A 1 -18.21 1.53 5.77
N ALA A 2 -17.50 1.45 4.64
CA ALA A 2 -16.13 0.96 4.62
C ALA A 2 -15.23 1.92 5.40
N LYS A 3 -14.46 1.39 6.36
CA LYS A 3 -13.55 2.17 7.20
C LYS A 3 -12.34 2.54 6.35
N ARG A 4 -12.36 3.73 5.73
CA ARG A 4 -11.21 4.25 4.97
C ARG A 4 -9.95 4.17 5.83
N THR A 5 -8.94 3.44 5.37
CA THR A 5 -7.71 3.20 6.13
C THR A 5 -6.82 4.42 6.15
N LYS A 6 -5.88 4.48 7.09
CA LYS A 6 -4.83 5.52 7.10
C LYS A 6 -3.95 5.46 5.83
N PHE A 7 -3.98 4.34 5.10
CA PHE A 7 -3.35 4.19 3.80
C PHE A 7 -3.84 5.18 2.74
N ILE A 8 -5.15 5.52 2.72
CA ILE A 8 -5.65 6.53 1.76
C ILE A 8 -5.00 7.90 1.98
N LYS A 9 -4.70 8.24 3.24
CA LYS A 9 -4.06 9.51 3.60
C LYS A 9 -2.63 9.58 3.08
N LEU A 10 -1.92 8.45 3.00
CA LEU A 10 -0.59 8.38 2.41
C LEU A 10 -0.64 8.66 0.90
N LEU A 11 -1.65 8.12 0.20
CA LEU A 11 -1.86 8.43 -1.21
C LEU A 11 -2.21 9.91 -1.43
N GLU A 12 -3.15 10.44 -0.65
CA GLU A 12 -3.59 11.83 -0.72
C GLU A 12 -2.44 12.80 -0.45
N ARG A 13 -1.57 12.50 0.54
CA ARG A 13 -0.37 13.31 0.83
C ARG A 13 0.57 13.45 -0.36
N ARG A 14 0.74 12.36 -1.13
CA ARG A 14 1.55 12.33 -2.35
C ARG A 14 0.74 12.86 -3.56
N GLY A 15 -0.55 13.12 -3.43
CA GLY A 15 -1.42 13.46 -4.57
C GLY A 15 -1.54 12.31 -5.58
N LEU A 16 -1.44 11.06 -5.11
CA LEU A 16 -1.60 9.87 -5.94
C LEU A 16 -3.06 9.42 -5.97
N THR A 17 -3.54 9.09 -7.17
CA THR A 17 -4.74 8.28 -7.31
C THR A 17 -4.42 6.81 -7.07
N GLN A 18 -5.46 5.99 -6.83
CA GLN A 18 -5.29 4.54 -6.70
C GLN A 18 -4.67 3.95 -7.96
N GLU A 19 -5.12 4.37 -9.15
CA GLU A 19 -4.60 3.89 -10.43
C GLU A 19 -3.12 4.23 -10.57
N LYS A 20 -2.73 5.47 -10.23
CA LYS A 20 -1.33 5.88 -10.37
C LYS A 20 -0.43 5.13 -9.39
N PHE A 21 -0.89 4.89 -8.17
CA PHE A 21 -0.17 4.07 -7.21
C PHE A 21 0.04 2.65 -7.72
N VAL A 22 -1.00 2.01 -8.27
CA VAL A 22 -0.89 0.66 -8.83
C VAL A 22 0.13 0.62 -9.96
N GLU A 23 0.08 1.59 -10.89
CA GLU A 23 1.03 1.68 -12.00
C GLU A 23 2.49 1.79 -11.50
N LEU A 24 2.75 2.67 -10.54
CA LEU A 24 4.09 2.86 -9.98
C LEU A 24 4.60 1.61 -9.27
N VAL A 25 3.73 0.94 -8.50
CA VAL A 25 4.11 -0.27 -7.77
C VAL A 25 4.29 -1.47 -8.72
N GLU A 26 3.43 -1.64 -9.74
CA GLU A 26 3.60 -2.69 -10.74
C GLU A 26 4.93 -2.52 -11.49
N ASN A 27 5.29 -1.29 -11.85
CA ASN A 27 6.57 -0.99 -12.49
C ASN A 27 7.74 -1.32 -11.56
N ALA A 28 7.67 -0.95 -10.27
CA ALA A 28 8.72 -1.27 -9.31
C ALA A 28 8.85 -2.79 -9.06
N TRP A 29 7.73 -3.49 -8.85
CA TRP A 29 7.72 -4.91 -8.53
C TRP A 29 8.12 -5.80 -9.69
N SER A 30 7.85 -5.40 -10.93
CA SER A 30 8.33 -6.14 -12.11
C SER A 30 9.85 -6.29 -12.11
N ASN A 31 10.58 -5.30 -11.58
CA ASN A 31 12.04 -5.33 -11.46
C ASN A 31 12.53 -6.01 -10.17
N ILE A 32 11.72 -6.03 -9.10
CA ILE A 32 12.13 -6.48 -7.76
C ILE A 32 11.73 -7.93 -7.48
N SER A 33 10.46 -8.27 -7.68
CA SER A 33 9.89 -9.55 -7.24
C SER A 33 9.22 -10.35 -8.36
N GLY A 34 9.01 -9.75 -9.53
CA GLY A 34 8.23 -10.33 -10.63
C GLY A 34 6.74 -10.48 -10.31
N ARG A 35 6.28 -10.03 -9.14
CA ARG A 35 4.86 -10.06 -8.76
C ARG A 35 4.12 -8.89 -9.41
N LYS A 36 2.86 -9.13 -9.75
CA LYS A 36 1.93 -8.08 -10.20
C LYS A 36 1.01 -7.67 -9.07
N LEU A 37 0.75 -6.37 -8.96
CA LEU A 37 -0.17 -5.82 -8.00
C LEU A 37 -1.54 -5.58 -8.64
N SER A 38 -2.55 -6.37 -8.27
CA SER A 38 -3.89 -6.14 -8.82
C SER A 38 -4.54 -4.88 -8.25
N ARG A 39 -5.27 -4.15 -9.09
CA ARG A 39 -6.12 -3.02 -8.66
C ARG A 39 -7.11 -3.41 -7.56
N GLN A 40 -7.63 -4.63 -7.60
CA GLN A 40 -8.53 -5.16 -6.58
C GLN A 40 -7.85 -5.31 -5.21
N ALA A 41 -6.58 -5.74 -5.17
CA ALA A 41 -5.83 -5.83 -3.92
C ALA A 41 -5.66 -4.44 -3.28
N VAL A 42 -5.28 -3.44 -4.07
CA VAL A 42 -5.16 -2.05 -3.56
C VAL A 42 -6.50 -1.50 -3.11
N SER A 43 -7.59 -1.80 -3.82
CA SER A 43 -8.93 -1.42 -3.38
C SER A 43 -9.28 -2.06 -2.03
N ALA A 44 -8.94 -3.34 -1.83
CA ALA A 44 -9.15 -4.01 -0.56
C ALA A 44 -8.34 -3.37 0.58
N TRP A 45 -7.11 -2.91 0.31
CA TRP A 45 -6.28 -2.19 1.28
C TRP A 45 -6.87 -0.84 1.68
N LEU A 46 -7.35 -0.06 0.71
CA LEU A 46 -7.94 1.26 0.95
C LEU A 46 -9.23 1.19 1.78
N ASN A 47 -9.99 0.12 1.58
CA ASN A 47 -11.25 -0.13 2.29
C ASN A 47 -11.06 -0.92 3.61
N GLY A 48 -9.84 -1.32 3.93
CA GLY A 48 -9.53 -2.08 5.15
C GLY A 48 -10.02 -3.53 5.14
N HIS A 49 -10.28 -4.08 3.96
CA HIS A 49 -10.68 -5.48 3.78
C HIS A 49 -9.49 -6.44 3.72
N ALA A 50 -8.27 -5.93 3.53
CA ALA A 50 -7.06 -6.74 3.50
C ALA A 50 -5.84 -5.93 3.96
N VAL A 51 -4.84 -6.65 4.50
CA VAL A 51 -3.51 -6.12 4.82
C VAL A 51 -2.51 -6.66 3.78
N PRO A 52 -1.65 -5.81 3.21
CA PRO A 52 -0.65 -6.27 2.25
C PRO A 52 0.38 -7.19 2.89
N LYS A 53 0.83 -8.19 2.12
CA LYS A 53 1.99 -9.02 2.45
C LYS A 53 3.13 -8.69 1.49
N PHE A 54 3.94 -7.73 1.92
CA PHE A 54 5.13 -7.29 1.20
C PHE A 54 6.36 -8.07 1.68
N SER A 55 7.22 -8.45 0.75
CA SER A 55 8.62 -8.78 1.05
C SER A 55 9.40 -7.53 1.46
N PRO A 56 10.57 -7.65 2.12
CA PRO A 56 11.37 -6.49 2.50
C PRO A 56 11.69 -5.53 1.35
N ALA A 57 11.97 -6.05 0.15
CA ALA A 57 12.26 -5.22 -1.02
C ALA A 57 10.99 -4.50 -1.55
N GLU A 58 9.83 -5.15 -1.50
CA GLU A 58 8.55 -4.53 -1.86
C GLU A 58 8.15 -3.44 -0.87
N VAL A 59 8.46 -3.61 0.43
CA VAL A 59 8.25 -2.57 1.46
C VAL A 59 9.04 -1.32 1.11
N LEU A 60 10.32 -1.45 0.76
CA LEU A 60 11.17 -0.32 0.40
C LEU A 60 10.62 0.45 -0.81
N ALA A 61 10.19 -0.27 -1.86
CA ALA A 61 9.60 0.36 -3.03
C ALA A 61 8.31 1.13 -2.69
N VAL A 62 7.45 0.56 -1.83
CA VAL A 62 6.21 1.24 -1.40
C VAL A 62 6.50 2.47 -0.55
N ILE A 63 7.48 2.40 0.35
CA ILE A 63 7.96 3.53 1.16
C ILE A 63 8.45 4.66 0.26
N GLU A 64 9.23 4.35 -0.76
CA GLU A 64 9.77 5.32 -1.72
C GLU A 64 8.66 5.96 -2.57
N ILE A 65 7.74 5.16 -3.12
CA ILE A 65 6.61 5.65 -3.93
C ILE A 65 5.69 6.58 -3.13
N LEU A 66 5.42 6.23 -1.88
CA LEU A 66 4.53 6.99 -0.99
C LEU A 66 5.24 8.12 -0.25
N GLU A 67 6.56 8.22 -0.36
CA GLU A 67 7.41 9.13 0.42
C GLU A 67 7.00 9.11 1.91
N CYS A 68 6.98 7.91 2.48
CA CYS A 68 6.58 7.70 3.87
C CYS A 68 7.64 6.93 4.65
N THR A 69 7.55 6.94 5.97
CA THR A 69 8.42 6.10 6.81
C THR A 69 7.85 4.69 6.94
N LEU A 70 8.70 3.72 7.30
CA LEU A 70 8.24 2.37 7.64
C LEU A 70 7.16 2.39 8.73
N THR A 71 7.31 3.25 9.74
CA THR A 71 6.34 3.40 10.83
C THR A 71 5.00 3.93 10.32
N GLU A 72 5.00 4.94 9.45
CA GLU A 72 3.78 5.46 8.84
C GLU A 72 3.06 4.39 8.01
N LEU A 73 3.81 3.61 7.23
CA LEU A 73 3.26 2.50 6.45
C LEU A 73 2.69 1.40 7.35
N ALA A 74 3.39 1.03 8.42
CA ALA A 74 2.90 0.03 9.38
C ALA A 74 1.61 0.49 10.06
N LEU A 75 1.56 1.75 10.50
CA LEU A 75 0.37 2.35 11.11
C LEU A 75 -0.78 2.55 10.11
N ALA A 76 -0.50 2.49 8.80
CA ALA A 76 -1.51 2.63 7.76
C ALA A 76 -2.48 1.44 7.70
N PHE A 77 -2.03 0.28 8.17
CA PHE A 77 -2.78 -0.96 8.23
C PHE A 77 -3.07 -1.33 9.68
N PRO A 78 -4.32 -1.69 10.03
CA PRO A 78 -4.62 -2.14 11.38
C PRO A 78 -3.82 -3.43 11.65
N HIS A 79 -3.07 -3.44 12.75
CA HIS A 79 -2.71 -4.71 13.38
C HIS A 79 -4.01 -5.30 13.94
N GLU A 80 -4.30 -6.56 13.65
CA GLU A 80 -5.27 -7.29 14.45
C GLU A 80 -4.71 -7.39 15.87
N ASP A 81 -5.03 -6.41 16.71
CA ASP A 81 -5.12 -6.66 18.15
C ASP A 81 -6.34 -7.57 18.35
N ASN A 82 -6.16 -8.86 18.07
CA ASN A 82 -7.04 -9.88 18.63
C ASN A 82 -6.75 -9.93 20.13
N SER A 83 -7.51 -9.14 20.89
CA SER A 83 -7.79 -9.44 22.30
C SER A 83 -8.62 -10.72 22.42
#